data_AF-A0A817SMV3-F1
#
_entry.id   AF-A0A817SMV3-F1
#
_cell.length_a   1.000
_cell.length_b   1.000
_cell.length_c   1.000
_cell.angle_alpha   90.00
_cell.angle_beta   90.00
_cell.angle_gamma   90.00
#
_symmetry.space_group_name_H-M   'P 1'
#
loop_
_entity.id
_entity.type
_entity.pdbx_description
1 polymer ?
#
loop_
_entity_poly.entity_id
_entity_poly.type
_entity_poly.pdbx_seq_one_letter_code
_entity_poly.pdbx_strand_id
1 'polypeptide(L)'
;MSLKLYTFESFLYKRLNTALRNKEKTAIATLGPFCYLIWSTLLPFGFEEKNFSGVVYRGMTLDQSQIQSYMNVAGNNQWYSWLCFSSTSKNRLKAEQFGNTLFIIDNETAREGVDISSISAFPDEEEVLLQASTTFQVVKVTYSDVKKK
;
A
#
# COMPACT_ATOMS: atom_id res chain seq x y z
N MET A 1 -15.99 -4.86 -10.24
CA MET A 1 -15.48 -6.17 -10.70
C MET A 1 -13.95 -6.19 -10.79
N SER A 2 -13.31 -5.17 -11.38
CA SER A 2 -11.84 -5.01 -11.45
C SER A 2 -11.14 -4.96 -10.09
N LEU A 3 -11.66 -4.19 -9.13
CA LEU A 3 -11.06 -4.07 -7.80
C LEU A 3 -11.09 -5.38 -7.01
N LYS A 4 -12.21 -6.12 -7.04
CA LYS A 4 -12.28 -7.48 -6.46
C LYS A 4 -11.32 -8.46 -7.14
N LEU A 5 -11.12 -8.35 -8.45
CA LEU A 5 -10.12 -9.17 -9.15
C LEU A 5 -8.70 -8.86 -8.66
N TYR A 6 -8.42 -7.59 -8.38
CA TYR A 6 -7.15 -7.11 -7.87
C TYR A 6 -6.85 -7.63 -6.45
N THR A 7 -7.87 -7.82 -5.60
CA THR A 7 -7.66 -8.34 -4.22
C THR A 7 -7.37 -9.83 -4.17
N PHE A 8 -7.61 -10.60 -5.24
CA PHE A 8 -7.16 -11.99 -5.26
C PHE A 8 -5.65 -12.06 -5.34
N GLU A 9 -5.07 -13.12 -4.76
CA GLU A 9 -3.65 -13.45 -4.92
C GLU A 9 -3.34 -13.95 -6.35
N SER A 10 -3.62 -13.11 -7.34
CA SER A 10 -3.60 -13.43 -8.76
C SER A 10 -2.36 -12.88 -9.46
N PHE A 11 -2.12 -13.36 -10.69
CA PHE A 11 -1.05 -12.82 -11.52
C PHE A 11 -1.23 -11.32 -11.82
N LEU A 12 -2.48 -10.83 -11.90
CA LEU A 12 -2.78 -9.46 -12.28
C LEU A 12 -2.23 -8.48 -11.24
N TYR A 13 -2.54 -8.69 -9.96
CA TYR A 13 -2.00 -7.92 -8.84
C TYR A 13 -0.46 -7.90 -8.86
N LYS A 14 0.15 -9.09 -8.92
CA LYS A 14 1.62 -9.27 -8.87
C LYS A 14 2.30 -8.56 -10.05
N ARG A 15 1.76 -8.72 -11.27
CA ARG A 15 2.33 -8.17 -12.50
C ARG A 15 2.17 -6.64 -12.56
N LEU A 16 0.99 -6.12 -12.22
CA LEU A 16 0.69 -4.68 -12.24
C LEU A 16 1.58 -3.93 -11.24
N ASN A 17 1.66 -4.40 -9.99
CA ASN A 17 2.49 -3.74 -8.98
C ASN A 17 3.98 -3.83 -9.30
N THR A 18 4.43 -4.92 -9.92
CA THR A 18 5.82 -5.06 -10.38
C THR A 18 6.13 -4.08 -11.51
N ALA A 19 5.26 -3.98 -12.51
CA ALA A 19 5.44 -3.03 -13.61
C ALA A 19 5.50 -1.57 -13.14
N LEU A 20 4.64 -1.19 -12.18
CA LEU A 20 4.65 0.15 -11.57
C LEU A 20 5.95 0.43 -10.81
N ARG A 21 6.40 -0.50 -9.95
CA ARG A 21 7.65 -0.36 -9.19
C ARG A 21 8.87 -0.22 -10.10
N ASN A 22 8.91 -1.01 -11.18
CA ASN A 22 10.02 -1.03 -12.14
C ASN A 22 9.92 0.08 -13.20
N LYS A 23 8.85 0.89 -13.20
CA LYS A 23 8.59 1.92 -14.21
C LYS A 23 8.60 1.36 -15.65
N GLU A 24 8.05 0.16 -15.83
CA GLU A 24 8.03 -0.55 -17.11
C GLU A 24 7.06 0.11 -18.11
N LYS A 25 7.56 1.02 -18.94
CA LYS A 25 6.74 1.75 -19.92
C LYS A 25 6.04 0.84 -20.93
N THR A 26 6.66 -0.27 -21.30
CA THR A 26 6.10 -1.23 -22.27
C THR A 26 4.86 -1.94 -21.72
N ALA A 27 4.73 -2.06 -20.39
CA ALA A 27 3.56 -2.66 -19.75
C ALA A 27 2.32 -1.75 -19.77
N ILE A 28 2.47 -0.46 -20.08
CA ILE A 28 1.35 0.49 -20.13
C ILE A 28 0.30 0.06 -21.16
N ALA A 29 0.73 -0.46 -22.32
CA ALA A 29 -0.17 -0.88 -23.38
C ALA A 29 -1.12 -2.03 -22.96
N THR A 30 -0.73 -2.84 -21.98
CA THR A 30 -1.52 -4.00 -21.53
C THR A 30 -2.12 -3.81 -20.14
N LEU A 31 -1.38 -3.21 -19.20
CA LEU A 31 -1.78 -3.03 -17.80
C LEU A 31 -2.37 -1.65 -17.51
N GLY A 32 -2.15 -0.66 -18.38
CA GLY A 32 -2.66 0.70 -18.24
C GLY A 32 -4.18 0.77 -18.04
N PRO A 33 -4.99 0.06 -18.87
CA PRO A 33 -6.44 0.02 -18.66
C PRO A 33 -6.84 -0.53 -17.29
N PHE A 34 -6.18 -1.58 -16.79
CA PHE A 34 -6.43 -2.12 -15.45
C PHE A 34 -6.05 -1.14 -14.35
N CYS A 35 -4.90 -0.47 -14.49
CA CYS A 35 -4.45 0.57 -13.57
C CYS A 35 -5.47 1.70 -13.49
N TYR A 36 -5.98 2.16 -14.64
CA TYR A 36 -7.02 3.19 -14.72
C TYR A 36 -8.34 2.72 -14.09
N LEU A 37 -8.77 1.48 -14.34
CA LEU A 37 -10.00 0.94 -13.75
C LEU A 37 -9.90 0.82 -12.22
N ILE A 38 -8.76 0.40 -11.68
CA ILE A 38 -8.54 0.38 -10.23
C ILE A 38 -8.58 1.80 -9.69
N TRP A 39 -7.75 2.69 -10.26
CA TRP A 39 -7.66 4.08 -9.83
C TRP A 39 -9.00 4.82 -9.85
N SER A 40 -9.76 4.69 -10.95
CA SER A 40 -11.10 5.31 -11.07
C SER A 40 -12.11 4.75 -10.08
N THR A 41 -11.99 3.49 -9.66
CA THR A 41 -12.85 2.91 -8.62
C THR A 41 -12.52 3.46 -7.22
N LEU A 42 -11.28 3.94 -7.03
CA LEU A 42 -10.82 4.56 -5.79
C LEU A 42 -11.08 6.08 -5.75
N LEU A 43 -11.53 6.67 -6.85
CA LEU A 43 -11.85 8.10 -6.87
C LEU A 43 -13.16 8.39 -6.11
N PRO A 44 -13.24 9.54 -5.43
CA PRO A 44 -14.39 9.93 -4.61
C PRO A 44 -15.64 10.30 -5.42
N PHE A 45 -15.63 10.24 -6.76
CA PHE A 45 -16.82 10.46 -7.60
C PHE A 45 -17.83 9.30 -7.43
N GLY A 46 -18.47 9.22 -6.26
CA GLY A 46 -19.50 8.25 -5.89
C GLY A 46 -19.27 7.45 -4.60
N PHE A 47 -18.16 7.65 -3.88
CA PHE A 47 -17.77 6.83 -2.72
C PHE A 47 -17.11 7.62 -1.57
N GLU A 48 -17.52 8.86 -1.27
CA GLU A 48 -16.97 9.60 -0.11
C GLU A 48 -17.03 8.80 1.20
N GLU A 49 -18.04 7.93 1.36
CA GLU A 49 -18.21 7.05 2.52
C GLU A 49 -17.15 5.96 2.66
N LYS A 50 -16.32 5.69 1.63
CA LYS A 50 -15.29 4.64 1.66
C LYS A 50 -13.87 5.15 1.88
N ASN A 51 -13.67 6.46 1.88
CA ASN A 51 -12.36 7.01 2.21
C ASN A 51 -12.09 6.73 3.69
N PHE A 52 -11.04 5.96 3.95
CA PHE A 52 -10.61 5.67 5.30
C PHE A 52 -9.75 6.83 5.81
N SER A 53 -9.99 7.25 7.05
CA SER A 53 -9.20 8.22 7.76
C SER A 53 -8.79 7.58 9.08
N GLY A 54 -7.48 7.44 9.30
CA GLY A 54 -6.92 6.75 10.46
C GLY A 54 -5.55 6.15 10.17
N VAL A 55 -5.01 5.44 11.16
CA VAL A 55 -3.74 4.72 11.02
C VAL A 55 -3.95 3.39 10.29
N VAL A 56 -3.08 3.11 9.32
CA VAL A 56 -3.01 1.82 8.65
C VAL A 56 -1.63 1.18 8.78
N TYR A 57 -1.58 -0.13 8.65
CA TYR A 57 -0.41 -0.95 8.90
C TYR A 57 -0.05 -1.79 7.67
N ARG A 58 1.24 -1.95 7.41
CA ARG A 58 1.70 -2.85 6.35
C ARG A 58 2.97 -3.59 6.77
N GLY A 59 2.91 -4.91 6.77
CA GLY A 59 4.10 -5.74 6.89
C GLY A 59 4.76 -5.97 5.54
N MET A 60 6.08 -5.91 5.48
CA MET A 60 6.85 -6.21 4.27
C MET A 60 8.26 -6.69 4.64
N THR A 61 8.81 -7.56 3.80
CA THR A 61 10.24 -7.92 3.89
C THR A 61 11.06 -6.88 3.16
N LEU A 62 11.95 -6.20 3.89
CA LEU A 62 12.95 -5.29 3.34
C LEU A 62 14.35 -5.87 3.50
N ASP A 63 15.19 -5.64 2.51
CA ASP A 63 16.64 -5.82 2.63
C ASP A 63 17.31 -4.62 3.32
N GLN A 64 18.58 -4.78 3.68
CA GLN A 64 19.33 -3.75 4.41
C GLN A 64 19.46 -2.44 3.63
N SER A 65 19.58 -2.50 2.29
CA SER A 65 19.69 -1.31 1.45
C SER A 65 18.38 -0.52 1.41
N GLN A 66 17.26 -1.24 1.37
CA GLN A 66 15.92 -0.64 1.43
C GLN A 66 15.69 -0.01 2.82
N ILE A 67 16.03 -0.69 3.91
CA ILE A 67 15.93 -0.13 5.27
C ILE A 67 16.78 1.15 5.37
N GLN A 68 18.01 1.13 4.85
CA GLN A 68 18.87 2.32 4.84
C GLN A 68 18.25 3.49 4.06
N SER A 69 17.55 3.22 2.95
CA SER A 69 16.87 4.27 2.18
C SER A 69 15.81 5.00 3.01
N TYR A 70 15.05 4.28 3.86
CA TYR A 70 14.09 4.90 4.78
C TYR A 70 14.77 5.64 5.92
N MET A 71 15.86 5.10 6.48
CA MET A 71 16.63 5.76 7.53
C MET A 71 17.24 7.09 7.06
N ASN A 72 17.70 7.16 5.80
CA ASN A 72 18.30 8.37 5.23
C ASN A 72 17.31 9.54 5.09
N VAL A 73 16.02 9.25 4.92
CA VAL A 73 14.97 10.28 4.76
C VAL A 73 14.20 10.54 6.06
N ALA A 74 14.38 9.69 7.08
CA ALA A 74 13.66 9.78 8.34
C ALA A 74 13.97 11.09 9.08
N GLY A 75 12.92 11.85 9.42
CA GLY A 75 13.04 13.13 10.13
C GLY A 75 13.57 14.30 9.28
N ASN A 76 13.86 14.08 8.00
CA ASN A 76 14.45 15.09 7.11
C ASN A 76 13.41 15.87 6.27
N ASN A 77 12.12 15.74 6.58
CA ASN A 77 10.99 16.32 5.82
C ASN A 77 10.98 15.97 4.32
N GLN A 78 11.69 14.91 3.92
CA GLN A 78 11.72 14.44 2.54
C GLN A 78 10.53 13.53 2.25
N TRP A 79 10.00 13.66 1.02
CA TRP A 79 8.91 12.83 0.53
C TRP A 79 9.44 11.53 -0.07
N TYR A 80 8.84 10.42 0.32
CA TYR A 80 9.09 9.08 -0.21
C TYR A 80 7.83 8.57 -0.90
N SER A 81 7.96 8.01 -2.11
CA SER A 81 6.80 7.61 -2.92
C SER A 81 6.72 6.10 -3.11
N TRP A 82 5.52 5.54 -2.91
CA TRP A 82 5.20 4.18 -3.35
C TRP A 82 4.48 4.23 -4.68
N LEU A 83 5.16 3.77 -5.74
CA LEU A 83 4.64 3.86 -7.12
C LEU A 83 3.48 2.92 -7.40
N CYS A 84 3.37 1.82 -6.65
CA CYS A 84 2.30 0.85 -6.80
C CYS A 84 1.14 1.12 -5.84
N PHE A 85 -0.05 0.63 -6.19
CA PHE A 85 -1.13 0.50 -5.22
C PHE A 85 -0.65 -0.37 -4.06
N SER A 86 -0.94 0.07 -2.84
CA SER A 86 -0.35 -0.52 -1.66
C SER A 86 -1.45 -0.98 -0.71
N SER A 87 -1.56 -2.30 -0.57
CA SER A 87 -2.46 -2.92 0.38
C SER A 87 -1.97 -2.66 1.81
N THR A 88 -2.86 -2.18 2.67
CA THR A 88 -2.60 -1.93 4.09
C THR A 88 -3.76 -2.50 4.90
N SER A 89 -3.57 -2.69 6.19
CA SER A 89 -4.59 -3.22 7.10
C SER A 89 -4.89 -2.21 8.19
N LYS A 90 -6.16 -2.11 8.60
CA LYS A 90 -6.52 -1.44 9.86
C LYS A 90 -6.05 -2.23 11.09
N ASN A 91 -5.80 -3.52 10.92
CA ASN A 91 -5.42 -4.44 11.98
C ASN A 91 -3.90 -4.67 12.01
N ARG A 92 -3.25 -4.08 13.02
CA ARG A 92 -1.81 -4.22 13.22
C ARG A 92 -1.35 -5.67 13.33
N LEU A 93 -2.09 -6.52 14.04
CA LEU A 93 -1.71 -7.92 14.26
C LEU A 93 -1.72 -8.72 12.96
N LYS A 94 -2.62 -8.39 12.03
CA LYS A 94 -2.63 -8.97 10.67
C LYS A 94 -1.41 -8.51 9.88
N ALA A 95 -1.15 -7.20 9.84
CA ALA A 95 0.00 -6.65 9.13
C ALA A 95 1.34 -7.22 9.65
N GLU A 96 1.46 -7.43 10.97
CA GLU A 96 2.66 -7.97 11.61
C GLU A 96 3.00 -9.42 11.26
N GLN A 97 2.08 -10.15 10.60
CA GLN A 97 2.33 -11.51 10.10
C GLN A 97 3.21 -11.51 8.83
N PHE A 98 3.40 -10.34 8.20
CA PHE A 98 4.09 -10.24 6.91
C PHE A 98 5.47 -9.59 7.06
N GLY A 99 6.51 -10.38 6.76
CA GLY A 99 7.88 -9.89 6.60
C GLY A 99 8.58 -9.45 7.87
N ASN A 100 9.69 -8.71 7.71
CA ASN A 100 10.58 -8.29 8.80
C ASN A 100 10.40 -6.82 9.22
N THR A 101 9.61 -6.04 8.49
CA THR A 101 9.41 -4.61 8.71
C THR A 101 7.92 -4.30 8.79
N LEU A 102 7.52 -3.49 9.77
CA LEU A 102 6.17 -2.96 9.88
C LEU A 102 6.18 -1.46 9.58
N PHE A 103 5.36 -1.06 8.60
CA PHE A 103 5.01 0.32 8.35
C PHE A 103 3.78 0.70 9.17
N ILE A 104 3.85 1.84 9.86
CA ILE A 104 2.75 2.48 10.56
C ILE A 104 2.52 3.81 9.84
N ILE A 105 1.37 3.94 9.20
CA ILE A 105 1.09 5.04 8.26
C ILE A 105 -0.11 5.81 8.79
N ASP A 106 0.10 7.10 9.05
CA ASP A 106 -0.99 8.02 9.33
C ASP A 106 -1.63 8.47 7.99
N ASN A 107 -2.88 8.08 7.77
CA ASN A 107 -3.67 8.45 6.61
C ASN A 107 -4.81 9.44 6.97
N GLU A 108 -4.79 10.03 8.17
CA GLU A 108 -5.83 10.99 8.60
C GLU A 108 -5.81 12.27 7.77
N THR A 109 -4.61 12.75 7.44
CA THR A 109 -4.40 14.02 6.74
C THR A 109 -4.69 13.93 5.24
N ALA A 110 -4.20 12.88 4.58
CA ALA A 110 -4.31 12.74 3.13
C ALA A 110 -5.63 12.08 2.69
N ARG A 111 -6.19 11.17 3.50
CA ARG A 111 -7.41 10.40 3.20
C ARG A 111 -7.37 9.72 1.83
N GLU A 112 -6.18 9.28 1.42
CA GLU A 112 -5.94 8.66 0.10
C GLU A 112 -6.20 7.15 0.11
N GLY A 113 -6.40 6.57 1.29
CA GLY A 113 -6.79 5.16 1.47
C GLY A 113 -8.29 4.94 1.32
N VAL A 114 -8.67 3.87 0.61
CA VAL A 114 -10.05 3.42 0.48
C VAL A 114 -10.23 2.11 1.23
N ASP A 115 -11.23 2.02 2.10
CA ASP A 115 -11.60 0.76 2.75
C ASP A 115 -12.25 -0.18 1.72
N ILE A 116 -11.57 -1.29 1.46
CA ILE A 116 -12.02 -2.31 0.51
C ILE A 116 -12.30 -3.65 1.19
N SER A 117 -12.30 -3.71 2.52
CA SER A 117 -12.52 -4.93 3.31
C SER A 117 -13.80 -5.67 2.90
N SER A 118 -14.89 -4.93 2.65
CA SER A 118 -16.20 -5.48 2.25
C SER A 118 -16.21 -6.19 0.88
N ILE A 119 -15.26 -5.88 0.00
CA ILE A 119 -15.17 -6.45 -1.35
C ILE A 119 -13.92 -7.30 -1.57
N SER A 120 -12.97 -7.24 -0.63
CA SER A 120 -11.72 -7.99 -0.69
C SER A 120 -11.97 -9.48 -0.67
N ALA A 121 -11.07 -10.23 -1.30
CA ALA A 121 -11.04 -11.68 -1.20
C ALA A 121 -10.67 -12.14 0.23
N PHE A 122 -10.10 -11.24 1.05
CA PHE A 122 -9.63 -11.49 2.41
C PHE A 122 -10.23 -10.47 3.39
N PRO A 123 -11.55 -10.51 3.68
CA PRO A 123 -12.21 -9.49 4.49
C PRO A 123 -11.63 -9.36 5.91
N ASP A 124 -11.14 -10.47 6.48
CA ASP A 124 -10.52 -10.51 7.82
C ASP A 124 -9.17 -9.77 7.90
N GLU A 125 -8.59 -9.39 6.75
CA GLU A 125 -7.39 -8.54 6.72
C GLU A 125 -7.73 -7.07 6.94
N GLU A 126 -9.01 -6.68 6.94
CA GLU A 126 -9.46 -5.31 7.15
C GLU A 126 -8.75 -4.32 6.21
N GLU A 127 -8.69 -4.70 4.92
CA GLU A 127 -7.85 -4.06 3.92
C GLU A 127 -8.29 -2.63 3.59
N VAL A 128 -7.32 -1.73 3.64
CA VAL A 128 -7.37 -0.37 3.09
C VAL A 128 -6.35 -0.27 1.96
N LEU A 129 -6.80 0.10 0.77
CA LEU A 129 -5.94 0.22 -0.40
C LEU A 129 -5.52 1.67 -0.60
N LEU A 130 -4.21 1.91 -0.56
CA LEU A 130 -3.62 3.20 -0.90
C LEU A 130 -3.42 3.30 -2.42
N GLN A 131 -3.63 4.49 -2.96
CA GLN A 131 -3.49 4.73 -4.40
C GLN A 131 -2.04 4.55 -4.89
N ALA A 132 -1.89 4.27 -6.18
CA ALA A 132 -0.58 4.29 -6.81
C ALA A 132 0.03 5.70 -6.74
N SER A 133 1.35 5.77 -6.51
CA SER A 133 2.09 7.02 -6.32
C SER A 133 1.79 7.77 -5.02
N THR A 134 1.19 7.10 -4.02
CA THR A 134 1.04 7.69 -2.67
C THR A 134 2.41 8.11 -2.13
N THR A 135 2.48 9.30 -1.55
CA THR A 135 3.70 9.85 -0.98
C THR A 135 3.60 10.05 0.52
N PHE A 136 4.70 9.78 1.22
CA PHE A 136 4.77 9.81 2.67
C PHE A 136 5.99 10.61 3.12
N GLN A 137 5.90 11.21 4.30
CA GLN A 137 7.08 11.63 5.04
C GLN A 137 7.43 10.55 6.06
N VAL A 138 8.69 10.13 6.06
CA VAL A 138 9.17 9.16 7.05
C VAL A 138 9.51 9.93 8.31
N VAL A 139 8.66 9.82 9.34
CA VAL A 139 8.86 10.55 10.59
C VAL A 139 9.97 9.92 11.43
N LYS A 140 9.98 8.60 11.54
CA LYS A 140 10.91 7.86 12.39
C LYS A 140 11.09 6.42 11.89
N VAL A 141 12.27 5.87 12.14
CA VAL A 141 12.55 4.43 12.00
C VAL A 141 13.05 3.90 13.35
N THR A 142 12.53 2.76 13.78
CA THR A 142 12.92 2.09 15.04
C THR A 142 13.07 0.60 14.82
N TYR A 143 14.03 -0.01 15.50
CA TYR A 143 14.17 -1.46 15.56
C TYR A 143 13.37 -2.02 16.74
N SER A 144 12.75 -3.18 16.54
CA SER A 144 12.11 -3.91 17.62
C SER A 144 13.16 -4.67 18.41
N ASP A 145 13.14 -4.55 19.73
CA ASP A 145 13.97 -5.35 20.63
C ASP A 145 13.51 -6.83 20.67
N VAL A 146 12.30 -7.12 20.19
CA VAL A 146 11.74 -8.47 20.12
C VAL A 146 12.18 -9.12 18.81
N LYS A 147 13.09 -10.11 18.91
CA LYS A 147 13.37 -11.07 17.83
C LYS A 147 12.13 -11.93 17.62
N LYS A 148 11.41 -11.74 16.52
CA LYS A 148 10.42 -12.72 16.07
C LYS A 148 11.19 -14.00 15.70
N LYS A 149 10.82 -15.12 16.34
CA LYS A 149 11.42 -16.45 16.15
C LYS A 149 11.25 -16.93 14.72
#